data_AF-A0A7C1VY41-F1
#
_entry.id   AF-A0A7C1VY41-F1
#
_cell.length_a   1.000
_cell.length_b   1.000
_cell.length_c   1.000
_cell.angle_alpha   90.00
_cell.angle_beta   90.00
_cell.angle_gamma   90.00
#
_symmetry.space_group_name_H-M   'P 1'
#
loop_
_entity.id
_entity.type
_entity.pdbx_description
1 polymer ?
#
loop_
_entity_poly.entity_id
_entity_poly.type
_entity_poly.pdbx_seq_one_letter_code
_entity_poly.pdbx_strand_id
1 'polypeptide(L)'
;MSVQVRTTEQWQDLSSDEQATLLAQSDLVFAGGVFGETASQLVNYAMKGQLPNLIALHSDKKLVLTSQLAGHSVLSSSLDALMAHPNPDVSTEQWMAQMVAKHPKQDAWLTARFFWLGRNSQNMQGLIAHLHHLLTNEAITEKPELVAQLRLYYQGKTYLPEQFDFSSKQSWVALLDYETGERPGEKDLLEQICQQVNNENTGCVSVLTAWGEASLDAVKLLAEHKKSISSIVSLQNFVIGGAEHRQTVTEQLTELNVPVLKAIRLTDSTKAEWLLSEAGISWDSVHYRVAMPELQGISQPLVL
;
A
#
# COMPACT_ATOMS: atom_id res chain seq x y z
N MET A 1 20.61 4.80 -18.74
CA MET A 1 19.22 5.04 -18.29
C MET A 1 19.23 6.16 -17.27
N SER A 2 18.38 7.17 -17.45
CA SER A 2 18.17 8.26 -16.49
C SER A 2 16.73 8.19 -15.98
N VAL A 3 16.52 8.31 -14.67
CA VAL A 3 15.19 8.29 -14.05
C VAL A 3 14.95 9.62 -13.37
N GLN A 4 13.87 10.29 -13.73
CA GLN A 4 13.40 11.49 -13.06
C GLN A 4 12.13 11.16 -12.28
N VAL A 5 12.12 11.50 -10.99
CA VAL A 5 10.97 11.26 -10.10
C VAL A 5 10.42 12.61 -9.64
N ARG A 6 9.10 12.75 -9.65
CA ARG A 6 8.39 13.92 -9.13
C ARG A 6 7.17 13.47 -8.33
N THR A 7 6.87 14.17 -7.24
CA THR A 7 5.56 14.07 -6.60
C THR A 7 4.49 14.77 -7.44
N THR A 8 3.22 14.57 -7.10
CA THR A 8 2.11 15.26 -7.75
C THR A 8 2.19 16.77 -7.55
N GLU A 9 2.66 17.24 -6.41
CA GLU A 9 2.84 18.66 -6.08
C GLU A 9 3.97 19.26 -6.92
N GLN A 10 5.13 18.60 -6.95
CA GLN A 10 6.27 19.02 -7.78
C GLN A 10 5.92 19.08 -9.27
N TRP A 11 4.99 18.24 -9.73
CA TRP A 11 4.47 18.31 -11.10
C TRP A 11 3.53 19.50 -11.31
N GLN A 12 2.65 19.78 -10.34
CA GLN A 12 1.73 20.92 -10.42
C GLN A 12 2.45 22.28 -10.28
N ASP A 13 3.61 22.32 -9.64
CA ASP A 13 4.44 23.52 -9.54
C ASP A 13 5.08 23.92 -10.89
N LEU A 14 5.13 22.99 -11.86
CA LEU A 14 5.63 23.27 -13.21
C LEU A 14 4.59 24.02 -14.04
N SER A 15 5.06 24.95 -14.86
CA SER A 15 4.23 25.55 -15.91
C SER A 15 3.83 24.52 -16.97
N SER A 16 2.75 24.79 -17.70
CA SER A 16 2.29 23.92 -18.79
C SER A 16 3.36 23.63 -19.85
N ASP A 17 4.25 24.59 -20.13
CA ASP A 17 5.34 24.43 -21.10
C ASP A 17 6.46 23.53 -20.57
N GLU A 18 6.78 23.65 -19.28
CA GLU A 18 7.75 22.76 -18.61
C GLU A 18 7.23 21.34 -18.51
N GLN A 19 5.94 21.16 -18.19
CA GLN A 19 5.27 19.87 -18.21
C GLN A 19 5.35 19.23 -19.61
N ALA A 20 4.95 19.95 -20.65
CA ALA A 20 4.99 19.45 -22.02
C ALA A 20 6.41 19.10 -22.47
N THR A 21 7.39 19.94 -22.12
CA THR A 21 8.81 19.70 -22.43
C THR A 21 9.32 18.44 -21.74
N LEU A 22 8.99 18.25 -20.45
CA LEU A 22 9.42 17.08 -19.69
C LEU A 22 8.84 15.79 -20.28
N LEU A 23 7.55 15.79 -20.62
CA LEU A 23 6.90 14.63 -21.22
C LEU A 23 7.48 14.32 -22.61
N ALA A 24 7.76 15.34 -23.42
CA ALA A 24 8.37 15.16 -24.74
C ALA A 24 9.81 14.60 -24.69
N GLN A 25 10.54 14.84 -23.59
CA GLN A 25 11.89 14.30 -23.36
C GLN A 25 11.88 12.91 -22.70
N SER A 26 10.70 12.40 -22.30
CA SER A 26 10.58 11.13 -21.59
C SER A 26 10.26 10.00 -22.58
N ASP A 27 11.08 8.97 -22.60
CA ASP A 27 10.83 7.79 -23.44
C ASP A 27 9.62 6.98 -22.95
N LEU A 28 9.36 6.98 -21.63
CA LEU A 28 8.22 6.36 -20.97
C LEU A 28 7.86 7.13 -19.71
N VAL A 29 6.56 7.26 -19.44
CA VAL A 29 6.05 7.79 -18.17
C VAL A 29 5.40 6.68 -17.36
N PHE A 30 5.79 6.59 -16.09
CA PHE A 30 5.18 5.72 -15.10
C PHE A 30 4.37 6.55 -14.10
N ALA A 31 3.12 6.18 -13.84
CA ALA A 31 2.26 6.86 -12.88
C ALA A 31 1.72 5.85 -11.85
N GLY A 32 2.22 5.90 -10.62
CA GLY A 32 1.79 5.06 -9.50
C GLY A 32 1.10 5.89 -8.42
N GLY A 33 -0.16 5.63 -8.11
CA GLY A 33 -0.86 6.37 -7.04
C GLY A 33 -1.30 7.80 -7.40
N VAL A 34 -1.52 8.11 -8.69
CA VAL A 34 -1.82 9.47 -9.15
C VAL A 34 -3.33 9.67 -9.30
N PHE A 35 -3.88 10.68 -8.63
CA PHE A 35 -5.31 10.99 -8.63
C PHE A 35 -5.58 12.48 -8.90
N GLY A 36 -6.84 12.85 -9.10
CA GLY A 36 -7.28 14.24 -9.19
C GLY A 36 -6.81 14.97 -10.46
N GLU A 37 -6.35 16.21 -10.29
CA GLU A 37 -5.98 17.10 -11.39
C GLU A 37 -4.80 16.56 -12.20
N THR A 38 -3.73 16.09 -11.55
CA THR A 38 -2.56 15.49 -12.23
C THR A 38 -2.98 14.31 -13.11
N ALA A 39 -3.86 13.46 -12.61
CA ALA A 39 -4.36 12.33 -13.40
C ALA A 39 -5.13 12.78 -14.65
N SER A 40 -5.97 13.82 -14.50
CA SER A 40 -6.74 14.39 -15.61
C SER A 40 -5.83 15.02 -16.67
N GLN A 41 -4.76 15.71 -16.26
CA GLN A 41 -3.77 16.29 -17.16
C GLN A 41 -3.03 15.21 -17.95
N LEU A 42 -2.53 14.15 -17.29
CA LEU A 42 -1.82 13.05 -17.96
C LEU A 42 -2.73 12.30 -18.96
N VAL A 43 -4.00 12.08 -18.60
CA VAL A 43 -5.01 11.52 -19.53
C VAL A 43 -5.14 12.40 -20.78
N ASN A 44 -5.20 13.72 -20.62
CA ASN A 44 -5.28 14.66 -21.75
C ASN A 44 -4.04 14.62 -22.65
N TYR A 45 -2.83 14.54 -22.08
CA TYR A 45 -1.59 14.41 -22.86
C TYR A 45 -1.57 13.11 -23.67
N ALA A 46 -1.97 11.99 -23.07
CA ALA A 46 -2.03 10.71 -23.74
C ALA A 46 -3.07 10.68 -24.86
N MET A 47 -4.28 11.23 -24.64
CA MET A 47 -5.33 11.33 -25.67
C MET A 47 -4.93 12.22 -26.85
N LYS A 48 -4.07 13.22 -26.63
CA LYS A 48 -3.49 14.06 -27.69
C LYS A 48 -2.33 13.39 -28.44
N GLY A 49 -1.96 12.16 -28.08
CA GLY A 49 -0.82 11.44 -28.66
C GLY A 49 0.54 11.96 -28.21
N GLN A 50 0.59 12.82 -27.20
CA GLN A 50 1.84 13.42 -26.67
C GLN A 50 2.53 12.50 -25.65
N LEU A 51 1.87 11.41 -25.26
CA LEU A 51 2.37 10.46 -24.26
C LEU A 51 2.25 9.00 -24.75
N PRO A 52 2.97 8.61 -25.82
CA PRO A 52 2.78 7.31 -26.48
C PRO A 52 3.16 6.11 -25.62
N ASN A 53 3.97 6.31 -24.58
CA ASN A 53 4.41 5.29 -23.64
C ASN A 53 4.03 5.72 -22.21
N LEU A 54 2.92 5.19 -21.71
CA LEU A 54 2.39 5.45 -20.37
C LEU A 54 2.02 4.13 -19.71
N ILE A 55 2.58 3.86 -18.53
CA ILE A 55 2.13 2.78 -17.66
C ILE A 55 1.60 3.40 -16.36
N ALA A 56 0.29 3.31 -16.14
CA ALA A 56 -0.35 3.82 -14.94
C ALA A 56 -0.91 2.67 -14.09
N LEU A 57 -0.59 2.69 -12.79
CA LEU A 57 -0.94 1.68 -11.80
C LEU A 57 -1.56 2.33 -10.56
N HIS A 58 -2.55 1.67 -9.95
CA HIS A 58 -3.18 2.10 -8.68
C HIS A 58 -3.47 3.61 -8.62
N SER A 59 -3.93 4.16 -9.74
CA SER A 59 -4.17 5.58 -9.97
C SER A 59 -5.66 5.79 -10.30
N ASP A 60 -6.06 7.01 -10.66
CA ASP A 60 -7.40 7.26 -11.19
C ASP A 60 -7.74 6.24 -12.30
N LYS A 61 -8.97 5.70 -12.25
CA LYS A 61 -9.40 4.63 -13.18
C LYS A 61 -9.23 5.04 -14.64
N LYS A 62 -9.50 6.29 -15.01
CA LYS A 62 -9.33 6.79 -16.38
C LYS A 62 -7.86 6.82 -16.77
N LEU A 63 -6.98 7.24 -15.87
CA LEU A 63 -5.53 7.24 -16.11
C LEU A 63 -5.00 5.83 -16.30
N VAL A 64 -5.40 4.88 -15.44
CA VAL A 64 -5.02 3.46 -15.57
C VAL A 64 -5.42 2.93 -16.95
N LEU A 65 -6.68 3.13 -17.35
CA LEU A 65 -7.21 2.71 -18.66
C LEU A 65 -6.53 3.39 -19.87
N THR A 66 -5.81 4.49 -19.65
CA THR A 66 -5.05 5.20 -20.68
C THR A 66 -3.62 4.63 -20.84
N SER A 67 -3.26 3.59 -20.08
CA SER A 67 -1.96 2.93 -20.23
C SER A 67 -1.76 2.41 -21.66
N GLN A 68 -0.64 2.78 -22.27
CA GLN A 68 -0.32 2.50 -23.66
C GLN A 68 1.18 2.38 -23.91
N LEU A 69 1.55 1.60 -24.93
CA LEU A 69 2.92 1.48 -25.43
C LEU A 69 2.91 1.69 -26.94
N ALA A 70 3.81 2.53 -27.43
CA ALA A 70 3.86 2.98 -28.82
C ALA A 70 2.48 3.47 -29.33
N GLY A 71 1.71 4.14 -28.46
CA GLY A 71 0.36 4.63 -28.74
C GLY A 71 -0.75 3.56 -28.80
N HIS A 72 -0.43 2.30 -28.49
CA HIS A 72 -1.39 1.20 -28.45
C HIS A 72 -1.75 0.86 -27.00
N SER A 73 -3.04 0.76 -26.70
CA SER A 73 -3.51 0.38 -25.36
C SER A 73 -2.95 -0.97 -24.93
N VAL A 74 -2.40 -1.04 -23.72
CA VAL A 74 -1.96 -2.30 -23.10
C VAL A 74 -3.07 -2.96 -22.27
N LEU A 75 -4.21 -2.28 -22.09
CA LEU A 75 -5.35 -2.77 -21.33
C LEU A 75 -6.57 -3.00 -22.23
N SER A 76 -7.29 -4.09 -21.95
CA SER A 76 -8.58 -4.39 -22.58
C SER A 76 -9.70 -4.21 -21.56
N SER A 77 -10.24 -2.99 -21.46
CA SER A 77 -11.47 -2.49 -20.79
C SER A 77 -11.97 -3.05 -19.43
N SER A 78 -11.80 -4.34 -19.08
CA SER A 78 -12.12 -4.91 -17.76
C SER A 78 -10.90 -4.86 -16.84
N LEU A 79 -10.83 -3.82 -16.02
CA LEU A 79 -9.75 -3.63 -15.05
C LEU A 79 -9.92 -4.53 -13.81
N ASP A 80 -11.15 -4.87 -13.44
CA ASP A 80 -11.46 -5.57 -12.19
C ASP A 80 -10.76 -6.93 -12.10
N ALA A 81 -10.74 -7.70 -13.20
CA ALA A 81 -10.03 -8.97 -13.25
C ALA A 81 -8.51 -8.81 -13.08
N LEU A 82 -7.93 -7.75 -13.66
CA LEU A 82 -6.49 -7.47 -13.62
C LEU A 82 -6.04 -6.92 -12.26
N MET A 83 -6.98 -6.30 -11.53
CA MET A 83 -6.78 -5.72 -10.22
C MET A 83 -7.08 -6.69 -9.07
N ALA A 84 -7.49 -7.92 -9.38
CA ALA A 84 -7.71 -8.95 -8.39
C ALA A 84 -6.47 -9.18 -7.50
N HIS A 85 -6.71 -9.79 -6.35
CA HIS A 85 -5.69 -10.17 -5.37
C HIS A 85 -5.56 -11.69 -5.30
N PRO A 86 -4.40 -12.24 -4.89
CA PRO A 86 -4.26 -13.68 -4.67
C PRO A 86 -5.24 -14.14 -3.59
N ASN A 87 -5.86 -15.29 -3.81
CA ASN A 87 -6.57 -16.00 -2.75
C ASN A 87 -5.54 -16.44 -1.69
N PRO A 88 -5.84 -16.34 -0.38
CA PRO A 88 -4.97 -16.82 0.69
C PRO A 88 -4.42 -18.26 0.50
N ASP A 89 -5.20 -19.15 -0.12
CA ASP A 89 -4.82 -20.55 -0.32
C ASP A 89 -3.85 -20.78 -1.50
N VAL A 90 -3.54 -19.74 -2.27
CA VAL A 90 -2.69 -19.82 -3.47
C VAL A 90 -1.42 -19.01 -3.25
N SER A 91 -0.26 -19.63 -3.44
CA SER A 91 1.03 -18.92 -3.41
C SER A 91 1.05 -17.76 -4.41
N THR A 92 1.71 -16.66 -4.04
CA THR A 92 1.73 -15.46 -4.87
C THR A 92 2.38 -15.71 -6.23
N GLU A 93 3.38 -16.60 -6.30
CA GLU A 93 4.04 -17.02 -7.54
C GLU A 93 3.09 -17.75 -8.48
N GLN A 94 2.33 -18.71 -7.95
CA GLN A 94 1.34 -19.45 -8.73
C GLN A 94 0.23 -18.51 -9.23
N TRP A 95 -0.22 -17.61 -8.37
CA TRP A 95 -1.26 -16.63 -8.74
C TRP A 95 -0.77 -15.67 -9.84
N MET A 96 0.45 -15.12 -9.72
CA MET A 96 1.04 -14.28 -10.77
C MET A 96 1.14 -15.02 -12.10
N ALA A 97 1.61 -16.28 -12.09
CA ALA A 97 1.71 -17.09 -13.29
C ALA A 97 0.33 -17.34 -13.94
N GLN A 98 -0.69 -17.62 -13.14
CA GLN A 98 -2.07 -17.77 -13.62
C GLN A 98 -2.62 -16.48 -14.23
N MET A 99 -2.33 -15.33 -13.61
CA MET A 99 -2.75 -14.02 -14.10
C MET A 99 -2.14 -13.71 -15.47
N VAL A 100 -0.83 -13.92 -15.65
CA VAL A 100 -0.15 -13.72 -16.95
C VAL A 100 -0.68 -14.70 -18.00
N ALA A 101 -0.84 -15.98 -17.64
CA ALA A 101 -1.36 -17.00 -18.56
C ALA A 101 -2.80 -16.70 -19.04
N LYS A 102 -3.65 -16.16 -18.15
CA LYS A 102 -5.03 -15.79 -18.46
C LYS A 102 -5.14 -14.48 -19.25
N HIS A 103 -4.15 -13.58 -19.08
CA HIS A 103 -4.15 -12.24 -19.66
C HIS A 103 -2.85 -11.93 -20.43
N PRO A 104 -2.47 -12.74 -21.44
CA PRO A 104 -1.16 -12.62 -22.10
C PRO A 104 -0.99 -11.29 -22.83
N LYS A 105 -2.08 -10.66 -23.27
CA LYS A 105 -2.07 -9.33 -23.91
C LYS A 105 -1.75 -8.20 -22.92
N GLN A 106 -1.94 -8.43 -21.63
CA GLN A 106 -1.71 -7.46 -20.56
C GLN A 106 -0.39 -7.73 -19.81
N ASP A 107 0.44 -8.69 -20.25
CA ASP A 107 1.64 -9.12 -19.54
C ASP A 107 2.57 -7.94 -19.18
N ALA A 108 2.82 -7.05 -20.14
CA ALA A 108 3.61 -5.83 -19.92
C ALA A 108 3.10 -5.00 -18.73
N TRP A 109 1.79 -4.84 -18.62
CA TRP A 109 1.17 -4.06 -17.55
C TRP A 109 1.08 -4.85 -16.24
N LEU A 110 0.77 -6.16 -16.31
CA LEU A 110 0.68 -7.04 -15.14
C LEU A 110 2.03 -7.22 -14.45
N THR A 111 3.10 -7.40 -15.21
CA THR A 111 4.46 -7.51 -14.68
C THR A 111 4.88 -6.22 -13.97
N ALA A 112 4.59 -5.05 -14.56
CA ALA A 112 4.79 -3.76 -13.89
C ALA A 112 3.96 -3.67 -12.59
N ARG A 113 2.70 -4.14 -12.62
CA ARG A 113 1.83 -4.20 -11.44
C ARG A 113 2.41 -5.08 -10.34
N PHE A 114 2.94 -6.25 -10.65
CA PHE A 114 3.49 -7.14 -9.64
C PHE A 114 4.74 -6.56 -8.97
N PHE A 115 5.65 -5.98 -9.75
CA PHE A 115 6.77 -5.25 -9.17
C PHE A 115 6.29 -4.08 -8.29
N TRP A 116 5.30 -3.32 -8.75
CA TRP A 116 4.72 -2.24 -7.96
C TRP A 116 4.12 -2.74 -6.62
N LEU A 117 3.40 -3.87 -6.65
CA LEU A 117 2.70 -4.43 -5.50
C LEU A 117 3.62 -4.92 -4.39
N GLY A 118 4.80 -5.47 -4.67
CA GLY A 118 5.64 -5.94 -3.57
C GLY A 118 6.45 -4.83 -2.88
N ARG A 119 6.39 -3.58 -3.37
CA ARG A 119 6.74 -2.33 -2.63
C ARG A 119 8.12 -2.24 -1.93
N ASN A 120 9.02 -3.19 -2.17
CA ASN A 120 10.37 -3.23 -1.61
C ASN A 120 11.42 -2.76 -2.64
N SER A 121 12.65 -2.50 -2.19
CA SER A 121 13.71 -1.95 -3.05
C SER A 121 14.06 -2.84 -4.23
N GLN A 122 14.09 -4.16 -4.05
CA GLN A 122 14.37 -5.12 -5.12
C GLN A 122 13.29 -5.10 -6.20
N ASN A 123 12.03 -5.00 -5.79
CA ASN A 123 10.91 -4.88 -6.69
C ASN A 123 10.84 -3.51 -7.39
N MET A 124 11.23 -2.42 -6.73
CA MET A 124 11.33 -1.12 -7.40
C MET A 124 12.47 -1.12 -8.44
N GLN A 125 13.59 -1.77 -8.15
CA GLN A 125 14.65 -1.98 -9.14
C GLN A 125 14.14 -2.80 -10.33
N GLY A 126 13.45 -3.91 -10.05
CA GLY A 126 12.82 -4.74 -11.08
C GLY A 126 11.74 -4.01 -11.88
N LEU A 127 10.95 -3.13 -11.26
CA LEU A 127 10.00 -2.26 -11.95
C LEU A 127 10.71 -1.38 -12.96
N ILE A 128 11.79 -0.69 -12.55
CA ILE A 128 12.55 0.19 -13.44
C ILE A 128 13.18 -0.62 -14.59
N ALA A 129 13.77 -1.79 -14.29
CA ALA A 129 14.32 -2.68 -15.29
C ALA A 129 13.24 -3.15 -16.29
N HIS A 130 12.05 -3.52 -15.80
CA HIS A 130 10.92 -3.91 -16.63
C HIS A 130 10.43 -2.77 -17.51
N LEU A 131 10.29 -1.56 -16.98
CA LEU A 131 9.92 -0.38 -17.79
C LEU A 131 10.95 -0.09 -18.88
N HIS A 132 12.25 -0.30 -18.61
CA HIS A 132 13.30 -0.21 -19.62
C HIS A 132 13.21 -1.32 -20.68
N HIS A 133 12.88 -2.55 -20.26
CA HIS A 133 12.63 -3.69 -21.16
C HIS A 133 11.49 -3.39 -22.13
N LEU A 134 10.41 -2.76 -21.68
CA LEU A 134 9.28 -2.38 -22.55
C LEU A 134 9.68 -1.44 -23.70
N LEU A 135 10.77 -0.68 -23.54
CA LEU A 135 11.29 0.23 -24.56
C LEU A 135 12.34 -0.41 -25.46
N THR A 136 13.24 -1.20 -24.88
CA THR A 136 14.46 -1.67 -25.55
C THR A 136 14.41 -3.13 -25.97
N ASN A 137 13.47 -3.90 -25.42
CA ASN A 137 13.40 -5.35 -25.51
C ASN A 137 14.65 -6.07 -24.97
N GLU A 138 15.46 -5.40 -24.14
CA GLU A 138 16.60 -6.00 -23.44
C GLU A 138 16.11 -6.95 -22.35
N ALA A 139 16.67 -8.15 -22.26
CA ALA A 139 16.25 -9.13 -21.27
C ALA A 139 16.54 -8.66 -19.84
N ILE A 140 15.58 -8.86 -18.94
CA ILE A 140 15.74 -8.64 -17.49
C ILE A 140 15.86 -9.97 -16.77
N THR A 141 16.53 -9.96 -15.62
CA THR A 141 16.70 -11.16 -14.78
C THR A 141 15.85 -11.12 -13.51
N GLU A 142 15.45 -9.91 -13.13
CA GLU A 142 14.61 -9.58 -12.01
C GLU A 142 13.22 -10.18 -12.20
N LYS A 143 12.65 -10.69 -11.11
CA LYS A 143 11.29 -11.22 -11.08
C LYS A 143 10.51 -10.54 -9.98
N PRO A 144 9.22 -10.26 -10.18
CA PRO A 144 8.39 -9.72 -9.12
C PRO A 144 8.31 -10.68 -7.95
N GLU A 145 8.52 -10.16 -6.75
CA GLU A 145 8.37 -10.91 -5.50
C GLU A 145 7.24 -10.29 -4.68
N LEU A 146 6.14 -11.04 -4.53
CA LEU A 146 4.99 -10.59 -3.75
C LEU A 146 4.96 -11.31 -2.41
N VAL A 147 4.77 -10.54 -1.35
CA VAL A 147 4.54 -11.07 -0.01
C VAL A 147 3.06 -11.31 0.24
N ALA A 148 2.75 -12.18 1.21
CA ALA A 148 1.38 -12.40 1.64
C ALA A 148 0.71 -11.10 2.11
N GLN A 149 -0.55 -10.91 1.72
CA GLN A 149 -1.31 -9.70 2.02
C GLN A 149 -1.63 -9.55 3.49
N LEU A 150 -1.63 -10.64 4.25
CA LEU A 150 -1.75 -10.66 5.70
C LEU A 150 -0.57 -11.45 6.25
N ARG A 151 0.19 -10.83 7.14
CA ARG A 151 1.34 -11.45 7.81
C ARG A 151 1.58 -10.82 9.16
N LEU A 152 2.27 -11.55 10.02
CA LEU A 152 2.66 -11.09 11.34
C LEU A 152 4.16 -10.84 11.38
N TYR A 153 4.56 -9.75 12.01
CA TYR A 153 5.96 -9.41 12.24
C TYR A 153 6.25 -9.43 13.74
N TYR A 154 7.22 -10.25 14.13
CA TYR A 154 7.63 -10.44 15.51
C TYR A 154 9.12 -10.78 15.60
N GLN A 155 9.87 -10.06 16.43
CA GLN A 155 11.30 -10.30 16.71
C GLN A 155 12.19 -10.48 15.47
N GLY A 156 12.07 -9.58 14.48
CA GLY A 156 12.91 -9.66 13.28
C GLY A 156 12.41 -10.64 12.22
N LYS A 157 11.31 -11.36 12.47
CA LYS A 157 10.79 -12.41 11.60
C LYS A 157 9.35 -12.17 11.19
N THR A 158 9.04 -12.60 9.98
CA THR A 158 7.71 -12.56 9.40
C THR A 158 7.10 -13.96 9.44
N TYR A 159 5.82 -14.04 9.79
CA TYR A 159 5.05 -15.27 9.93
C TYR A 159 3.76 -15.16 9.12
N LEU A 160 3.35 -16.25 8.49
CA LEU A 160 1.96 -16.38 8.03
C LEU A 160 1.04 -16.57 9.25
N PRO A 161 -0.25 -16.20 9.17
CA PRO A 161 -1.20 -16.34 10.27
C PRO A 161 -1.18 -17.71 10.96
N GLU A 162 -1.18 -18.79 10.17
CA GLU A 162 -1.20 -20.17 10.65
C GLU A 162 0.11 -20.62 11.31
N GLN A 163 1.19 -19.86 11.15
CA GLN A 163 2.51 -20.15 11.72
C GLN A 163 2.76 -19.42 13.05
N PHE A 164 1.92 -18.44 13.40
CA PHE A 164 2.13 -17.61 14.58
C PHE A 164 1.38 -18.16 15.80
N ASP A 165 2.13 -18.46 16.86
CA ASP A 165 1.57 -19.00 18.10
C ASP A 165 1.21 -17.89 19.10
N PHE A 166 -0.06 -17.45 19.07
CA PHE A 166 -0.63 -16.53 20.06
C PHE A 166 -0.69 -17.10 21.49
N SER A 167 -0.46 -18.40 21.71
CA SER A 167 -0.41 -19.01 23.05
C SER A 167 0.97 -18.91 23.71
N SER A 168 2.00 -18.50 22.97
CA SER A 168 3.37 -18.36 23.48
C SER A 168 3.56 -17.24 24.51
N LYS A 169 2.55 -16.38 24.70
CA LYS A 169 2.46 -15.36 25.75
C LYS A 169 1.07 -15.41 26.39
N GLN A 170 0.95 -14.88 27.61
CA GLN A 170 -0.35 -14.79 28.29
C GLN A 170 -1.26 -13.76 27.63
N SER A 171 -0.67 -12.71 27.05
CA SER A 171 -1.41 -11.64 26.39
C SER A 171 -0.58 -10.97 25.30
N TRP A 172 -1.25 -10.37 24.32
CA TRP A 172 -0.66 -9.72 23.15
C TRP A 172 -1.30 -8.36 22.90
N VAL A 173 -0.45 -7.37 22.64
CA VAL A 173 -0.84 -6.14 21.97
C VAL A 173 -0.59 -6.31 20.47
N ALA A 174 -1.64 -6.15 19.66
CA ALA A 174 -1.52 -6.22 18.21
C ALA A 174 -1.35 -4.81 17.62
N LEU A 175 -0.25 -4.57 16.90
CA LEU A 175 -0.08 -3.35 16.12
C LEU A 175 -0.62 -3.59 14.71
N LEU A 176 -1.80 -3.05 14.41
CA LEU A 176 -2.41 -3.19 13.08
C LEU A 176 -1.89 -2.07 12.17
N ASP A 177 -1.03 -2.42 11.22
CA ASP A 177 -0.45 -1.48 10.25
C ASP A 177 -0.71 -1.96 8.82
N TYR A 178 -0.36 -1.14 7.83
CA TYR A 178 -0.37 -1.57 6.45
C TYR A 178 0.78 -2.52 6.14
N GLU A 179 0.67 -3.22 5.02
CA GLU A 179 1.75 -4.02 4.42
C GLU A 179 3.06 -3.24 4.21
N THR A 180 3.04 -1.91 4.27
CA THR A 180 4.22 -1.05 4.17
C THR A 180 4.99 -0.93 5.48
N GLY A 181 4.40 -1.34 6.60
CA GLY A 181 4.98 -1.23 7.94
C GLY A 181 6.34 -1.90 8.12
N GLU A 182 6.71 -2.83 7.23
CA GLU A 182 8.03 -3.48 7.23
C GLU A 182 9.15 -2.70 6.51
N ARG A 183 8.83 -1.58 5.84
CA ARG A 183 9.84 -0.73 5.21
C ARG A 183 10.79 -0.17 6.26
N PRO A 184 12.09 0.05 5.96
CA PRO A 184 13.08 0.45 6.96
C PRO A 184 12.64 1.60 7.88
N GLY A 185 12.14 2.71 7.33
CA GLY A 185 11.65 3.84 8.15
C GLY A 185 10.30 3.61 8.82
N GLU A 186 9.48 2.69 8.31
CA GLU A 186 8.17 2.38 8.91
C GLU A 186 8.30 1.36 10.06
N LYS A 187 9.25 0.43 9.89
CA LYS A 187 9.53 -0.71 10.75
C LYS A 187 10.10 -0.30 12.10
N ASP A 188 10.98 0.70 12.11
CA ASP A 188 11.61 1.21 13.34
C ASP A 188 10.56 1.65 14.37
N LEU A 189 9.45 2.25 13.93
CA LEU A 189 8.35 2.64 14.82
C LEU A 189 7.68 1.42 15.45
N LEU A 190 7.37 0.40 14.65
CA LEU A 190 6.72 -0.82 15.12
C LEU A 190 7.60 -1.56 16.13
N GLU A 191 8.91 -1.65 15.85
CA GLU A 191 9.88 -2.24 16.76
C GLU A 191 10.00 -1.45 18.06
N GLN A 192 10.05 -0.11 18.00
CA GLN A 192 10.09 0.75 19.19
C GLN A 192 8.85 0.58 20.07
N ILE A 193 7.65 0.57 19.48
CA ILE A 193 6.41 0.32 20.24
C ILE A 193 6.47 -1.06 20.90
N CYS A 194 6.83 -2.09 20.14
CA CYS A 194 6.90 -3.44 20.70
C CYS A 194 7.99 -3.62 21.74
N GLN A 195 9.11 -2.91 21.67
CA GLN A 195 10.14 -2.91 22.71
C GLN A 195 9.61 -2.34 24.04
N GLN A 196 8.72 -1.36 24.02
CA GLN A 196 8.11 -0.80 25.23
C GLN A 196 7.03 -1.69 25.84
N VAL A 197 6.35 -2.49 25.01
CA VAL A 197 5.25 -3.36 25.44
C VAL A 197 5.73 -4.74 25.89
N ASN A 198 6.71 -5.31 25.19
CA ASN A 198 7.17 -6.67 25.42
C ASN A 198 7.71 -6.87 26.83
N ASN A 199 7.19 -7.88 27.53
CA ASN A 199 7.73 -8.36 28.80
C ASN A 199 7.57 -9.89 28.88
N GLU A 200 7.78 -10.47 30.07
CA GLU A 200 7.69 -11.93 30.26
C GLU A 200 6.32 -12.49 29.87
N ASN A 201 5.22 -11.80 30.23
CA ASN A 201 3.84 -12.25 30.06
C ASN A 201 3.11 -11.62 28.87
N THR A 202 3.47 -10.39 28.50
CA THR A 202 2.86 -9.62 27.41
C THR A 202 3.78 -9.60 26.19
N GLY A 203 3.26 -10.07 25.06
CA GLY A 203 3.88 -9.92 23.74
C GLY A 203 3.35 -8.69 23.00
N CYS A 204 4.10 -8.26 22.00
CA CYS A 204 3.67 -7.29 21.00
C CYS A 204 4.00 -7.83 19.62
N VAL A 205 3.00 -7.86 18.74
CA VAL A 205 3.11 -8.35 17.37
C VAL A 205 2.53 -7.34 16.41
N SER A 206 3.22 -7.08 15.30
CA SER A 206 2.65 -6.25 14.23
C SER A 206 1.88 -7.15 13.26
N VAL A 207 0.61 -6.83 13.04
CA VAL A 207 -0.22 -7.45 12.01
C VAL A 207 -0.21 -6.52 10.80
N LEU A 208 0.52 -6.93 9.76
CA LEU A 208 0.71 -6.15 8.55
C LEU A 208 -0.28 -6.65 7.50
N THR A 209 -1.08 -5.72 6.98
CA THR A 209 -2.12 -6.09 6.02
C THR A 209 -2.28 -5.11 4.86
N ALA A 210 -2.64 -5.63 3.69
CA ALA A 210 -3.17 -4.80 2.61
C ALA A 210 -4.50 -4.13 3.03
N TRP A 211 -4.87 -3.07 2.32
CA TRP A 211 -6.14 -2.37 2.53
C TRP A 211 -7.33 -3.24 2.11
N GLY A 212 -8.47 -3.11 2.78
CA GLY A 212 -9.75 -3.67 2.33
C GLY A 212 -10.01 -5.03 2.96
N GLU A 213 -10.28 -6.05 2.14
CA GLU A 213 -10.61 -7.41 2.60
C GLU A 213 -9.51 -8.00 3.50
N ALA A 214 -8.23 -7.80 3.17
CA ALA A 214 -7.14 -8.27 4.02
C ALA A 214 -7.16 -7.64 5.42
N SER A 215 -7.53 -6.35 5.55
CA SER A 215 -7.72 -5.71 6.87
C SER A 215 -8.88 -6.33 7.65
N LEU A 216 -9.94 -6.80 6.97
CA LEU A 216 -11.01 -7.55 7.62
C LEU A 216 -10.49 -8.89 8.13
N ASP A 217 -9.72 -9.62 7.32
CA ASP A 217 -9.14 -10.91 7.70
C ASP A 217 -8.15 -10.78 8.86
N ALA A 218 -7.38 -9.68 8.91
CA ALA A 218 -6.54 -9.34 10.05
C ALA A 218 -7.34 -9.21 11.36
N VAL A 219 -8.48 -8.54 11.32
CA VAL A 219 -9.34 -8.37 12.51
C VAL A 219 -10.02 -9.69 12.89
N LYS A 220 -10.47 -10.49 11.91
CA LYS A 220 -11.01 -11.83 12.17
C LYS A 220 -9.98 -12.73 12.85
N LEU A 221 -8.74 -12.76 12.36
CA LEU A 221 -7.64 -13.48 13.00
C LEU A 221 -7.48 -13.08 14.47
N LEU A 222 -7.49 -11.78 14.77
CA LEU A 222 -7.40 -11.32 16.15
C LEU A 222 -8.62 -11.73 17.00
N ALA A 223 -9.82 -11.70 16.42
CA ALA A 223 -11.06 -12.14 17.07
C ALA A 223 -11.05 -13.65 17.40
N GLU A 224 -10.53 -14.49 16.51
CA GLU A 224 -10.33 -15.93 16.74
C GLU A 224 -9.41 -16.18 17.95
N HIS A 225 -8.43 -15.30 18.15
CA HIS A 225 -7.48 -15.36 19.26
C HIS A 225 -7.84 -14.43 20.43
N LYS A 226 -9.09 -13.98 20.57
CA LYS A 226 -9.51 -12.95 21.55
C LYS A 226 -9.05 -13.15 22.99
N LYS A 227 -8.89 -14.41 23.44
CA LYS A 227 -8.42 -14.71 24.81
C LYS A 227 -6.98 -14.27 25.06
N SER A 228 -6.18 -14.20 24.00
CA SER A 228 -4.77 -13.82 24.05
C SER A 228 -4.54 -12.37 23.67
N ILE A 229 -5.54 -11.62 23.19
CA ILE A 229 -5.36 -10.21 22.78
C ILE A 229 -5.81 -9.29 23.91
N SER A 230 -4.94 -8.37 24.34
CA SER A 230 -5.31 -7.33 25.33
C SER A 230 -5.76 -6.03 24.71
N SER A 231 -5.22 -5.68 23.54
CA SER A 231 -5.51 -4.42 22.86
C SER A 231 -5.01 -4.44 21.42
N ILE A 232 -5.57 -3.55 20.62
CA ILE A 232 -5.09 -3.24 19.27
C ILE A 232 -4.59 -1.79 19.25
N VAL A 233 -3.45 -1.56 18.63
CA VAL A 233 -2.97 -0.22 18.26
C VAL A 233 -3.03 -0.12 16.74
N SER A 234 -3.97 0.67 16.22
CA SER A 234 -4.16 0.87 14.79
C SER A 234 -3.29 2.01 14.28
N LEU A 235 -2.34 1.68 13.40
CA LEU A 235 -1.55 2.64 12.63
C LEU A 235 -2.18 2.94 11.26
N GLN A 236 -3.13 2.11 10.81
CA GLN A 236 -3.82 2.31 9.53
C GLN A 236 -4.52 3.67 9.48
N ASN A 237 -4.45 4.31 8.32
CA ASN A 237 -5.17 5.55 8.05
C ASN A 237 -6.59 5.17 7.63
N PHE A 238 -7.59 6.02 7.91
CA PHE A 238 -8.99 5.76 7.58
C PHE A 238 -9.64 4.61 8.35
N VAL A 239 -10.88 4.25 7.97
CA VAL A 239 -11.59 3.09 8.54
C VAL A 239 -10.89 1.78 8.14
N ILE A 240 -10.70 0.89 9.11
CA ILE A 240 -10.19 -0.47 8.88
C ILE A 240 -11.20 -1.21 7.98
N GLY A 241 -10.69 -1.85 6.93
CA GLY A 241 -11.50 -2.54 5.91
C GLY A 241 -12.01 -1.64 4.78
N GLY A 242 -11.68 -0.34 4.79
CA GLY A 242 -12.13 0.60 3.78
C GLY A 242 -13.66 0.80 3.79
N ALA A 243 -14.19 1.41 2.72
CA ALA A 243 -15.63 1.69 2.64
C ALA A 243 -16.50 0.42 2.60
N GLU A 244 -16.00 -0.65 1.99
CA GLU A 244 -16.75 -1.88 1.70
C GLU A 244 -16.91 -2.77 2.95
N HIS A 245 -15.86 -2.91 3.76
CA HIS A 245 -15.87 -3.83 4.90
C HIS A 245 -15.97 -3.16 6.27
N ARG A 246 -16.08 -1.82 6.34
CA ARG A 246 -16.09 -1.07 7.62
C ARG A 246 -17.08 -1.61 8.64
N GLN A 247 -18.28 -2.03 8.21
CA GLN A 247 -19.33 -2.50 9.12
C GLN A 247 -18.98 -3.86 9.71
N THR A 248 -18.60 -4.81 8.85
CA THR A 248 -18.17 -6.14 9.30
C THR A 248 -16.95 -6.06 10.19
N VAL A 249 -16.01 -5.16 9.90
CA VAL A 249 -14.88 -4.90 10.79
C VAL A 249 -15.34 -4.39 12.15
N THR A 250 -16.28 -3.43 12.21
CA THR A 250 -16.83 -2.96 13.49
C THR A 250 -17.49 -4.08 14.29
N GLU A 251 -18.21 -4.99 13.63
CA GLU A 251 -18.81 -6.17 14.26
C GLU A 251 -17.73 -7.10 14.84
N GLN A 252 -16.66 -7.35 14.10
CA GLN A 252 -15.53 -8.17 14.56
C GLN A 252 -14.76 -7.52 15.72
N LEU A 253 -14.53 -6.20 15.68
CA LEU A 253 -13.94 -5.46 16.80
C LEU A 253 -14.82 -5.50 18.05
N THR A 254 -16.14 -5.45 17.86
CA THR A 254 -17.11 -5.59 18.96
C THR A 254 -17.07 -7.00 19.56
N GLU A 255 -16.94 -8.04 18.73
CA GLU A 255 -16.79 -9.42 19.20
C GLU A 255 -15.47 -9.64 19.96
N LEU A 256 -14.39 -9.05 19.47
CA LEU A 256 -13.08 -9.08 20.12
C LEU A 256 -13.13 -8.36 21.48
N ASN A 257 -13.86 -7.25 21.58
CA ASN A 257 -14.14 -6.52 22.82
C ASN A 257 -12.87 -6.14 23.62
N VAL A 258 -11.85 -5.63 22.92
CA VAL A 258 -10.63 -5.08 23.50
C VAL A 258 -10.48 -3.59 23.13
N PRO A 259 -9.71 -2.80 23.89
CA PRO A 259 -9.40 -1.43 23.49
C PRO A 259 -8.69 -1.37 22.12
N VAL A 260 -9.18 -0.50 21.24
CA VAL A 260 -8.56 -0.19 19.95
C VAL A 260 -8.09 1.26 19.94
N LEU A 261 -6.77 1.45 20.04
CA LEU A 261 -6.12 2.75 20.16
C LEU A 261 -5.66 3.25 18.80
N LYS A 262 -5.77 4.56 18.56
CA LYS A 262 -5.27 5.18 17.33
C LYS A 262 -3.84 5.67 17.52
N ALA A 263 -2.91 5.11 16.75
CA ALA A 263 -1.57 5.65 16.58
C ALA A 263 -1.46 6.39 15.24
N ILE A 264 -0.82 7.56 15.26
CA ILE A 264 -0.66 8.46 14.12
C ILE A 264 0.82 8.64 13.85
N ARG A 265 1.33 7.99 12.80
CA ARG A 265 2.70 8.13 12.31
C ARG A 265 2.87 9.49 11.62
N LEU A 266 3.90 10.27 11.94
CA LEU A 266 4.24 11.49 11.18
C LEU A 266 4.73 11.11 9.77
N THR A 267 4.15 11.72 8.74
CA THR A 267 4.42 11.39 7.31
C THR A 267 4.82 12.60 6.48
N ASP A 268 4.37 13.78 6.88
CA ASP A 268 4.41 15.05 6.15
C ASP A 268 5.16 16.15 6.91
N SER A 269 5.61 15.85 8.12
CA SER A 269 6.31 16.77 9.01
C SER A 269 7.33 16.02 9.85
N THR A 270 8.39 16.72 10.22
CA THR A 270 9.36 16.25 11.20
C THR A 270 8.79 16.34 12.61
N LYS A 271 9.37 15.58 13.54
CA LYS A 271 9.02 15.68 14.96
C LYS A 271 9.17 17.11 15.52
N ALA A 272 10.19 17.85 15.07
CA ALA A 272 10.41 19.22 15.52
C ALA A 272 9.31 20.16 15.03
N GLU A 273 8.92 20.06 13.75
CA GLU A 273 7.81 20.83 13.19
C GLU A 273 6.49 20.50 13.89
N TRP A 274 6.22 19.22 14.15
CA TRP A 274 5.02 18.79 14.88
C TRP A 274 4.99 19.36 16.31
N LEU A 275 6.10 19.30 17.06
CA LEU A 275 6.17 19.82 18.43
C LEU A 275 6.00 21.34 18.52
N LEU A 276 6.35 22.06 17.45
CA LEU A 276 6.19 23.51 17.33
C LEU A 276 4.86 23.92 16.68
N SER A 277 4.09 22.96 16.17
CA SER A 277 2.82 23.19 15.49
C SER A 277 1.68 23.35 16.49
N GLU A 278 0.98 24.48 16.41
CA GLU A 278 -0.28 24.67 17.14
C GLU A 278 -1.42 23.78 16.58
N ALA A 279 -1.33 23.39 15.31
CA ALA A 279 -2.33 22.55 14.65
C ALA A 279 -2.15 21.04 14.94
N GLY A 280 -0.97 20.63 15.40
CA GLY A 280 -0.58 19.22 15.47
C GLY A 280 -0.34 18.66 14.06
N ILE A 281 -1.28 17.89 13.52
CA ILE A 281 -1.22 17.32 12.16
C ILE A 281 -1.89 18.23 11.13
N SER A 282 -1.60 18.01 9.84
CA SER A 282 -2.19 18.79 8.75
C SER A 282 -3.74 18.68 8.75
N TRP A 283 -4.42 19.78 8.41
CA TRP A 283 -5.89 19.83 8.43
C TRP A 283 -6.53 18.80 7.49
N ASP A 284 -5.95 18.63 6.31
CA ASP A 284 -6.35 17.64 5.31
C ASP A 284 -6.12 16.19 5.80
N SER A 285 -5.17 15.97 6.71
CA SER A 285 -4.95 14.66 7.36
C SER A 285 -6.00 14.31 8.42
N VAL A 286 -6.60 15.30 9.10
CA VAL A 286 -7.51 15.07 10.25
C VAL A 286 -8.69 14.18 9.85
N HIS A 287 -9.28 14.41 8.68
CA HIS A 287 -10.38 13.61 8.17
C HIS A 287 -10.03 12.12 8.13
N TYR A 288 -8.90 11.78 7.52
CA TYR A 288 -8.49 10.40 7.31
C TYR A 288 -7.91 9.75 8.57
N ARG A 289 -7.16 10.48 9.39
CA ARG A 289 -6.33 9.91 10.46
C ARG A 289 -6.97 9.98 11.85
N VAL A 290 -8.01 10.80 12.01
CA VAL A 290 -8.74 10.97 13.28
C VAL A 290 -10.23 10.68 13.10
N ALA A 291 -10.93 11.51 12.31
CA ALA A 291 -12.39 11.48 12.26
C ALA A 291 -12.96 10.17 11.71
N MET A 292 -12.35 9.60 10.67
CA MET A 292 -12.82 8.35 10.06
C MET A 292 -12.59 7.13 10.98
N PRO A 293 -11.40 6.92 11.58
CA PRO A 293 -11.21 5.89 12.60
C PRO A 293 -12.19 5.97 13.80
N GLU A 294 -12.54 7.19 14.25
CA GLU A 294 -13.47 7.38 15.38
C GLU A 294 -14.87 6.79 15.11
N LEU A 295 -15.29 6.71 13.84
CA LEU A 295 -16.56 6.07 13.45
C LEU A 295 -16.60 4.57 13.77
N GLN A 296 -15.44 3.93 14.01
CA GLN A 296 -15.34 2.52 14.41
C GLN A 296 -14.97 2.38 15.90
N GLY A 297 -15.03 3.46 16.68
CA GLY A 297 -14.64 3.46 18.10
C GLY A 297 -13.13 3.40 18.33
N ILE A 298 -12.32 3.57 17.27
CA ILE A 298 -10.87 3.63 17.36
C ILE A 298 -10.51 5.01 17.91
N SER A 299 -10.00 5.06 19.13
CA SER A 299 -9.96 6.31 19.91
C SER A 299 -8.57 6.61 20.49
N GLN A 300 -8.47 7.72 21.22
CA GLN A 300 -7.23 8.22 21.84
C GLN A 300 -6.10 8.41 20.83
N PRO A 301 -6.32 9.21 19.76
CA PRO A 301 -5.30 9.46 18.76
C PRO A 301 -4.05 10.09 19.39
N LEU A 302 -2.92 9.39 19.26
CA LEU A 302 -1.61 9.87 19.67
C LEU A 302 -0.65 9.87 18.48
N VAL A 303 0.08 10.97 18.33
CA VAL A 303 1.18 11.07 17.36
C VAL A 303 2.41 10.38 17.93
N LEU A 304 3.02 9.49 17.13
CA LEU A 304 4.20 8.70 17.50
C LEU A 304 5.38 8.99 16.57
#